data_AF-A0A9X2F1K5-F1
#
_entry.id   AF-A0A9X2F1K5-F1
#
_cell.length_a   1.000
_cell.length_b   1.000
_cell.length_c   1.000
_cell.angle_alpha   90.00
_cell.angle_beta   90.00
_cell.angle_gamma   90.00
#
_symmetry.space_group_name_H-M   'P 1'
#
loop_
_entity.id
_entity.type
_entity.pdbx_description
1 polymer ?
#
loop_
_entity_poly.entity_id
_entity_poly.type
_entity_poly.pdbx_seq_one_letter_code
_entity_poly.pdbx_strand_id
1 'polypeptide(L)'
;MKFLKYFHILPLFLLLSCSTNSGKDSNEKTISAINQTNFRQFIRKFKVLSLPLIINTDEIQATSSLKRLNEKDNTFINSEYPNEIWSYGLLPDTSKTYKIIWLAPAEMLVPVLTTFSKKGQRINEQYLGVGGCGSDCCFWCKESIKINQDMTIYSVDSIRSCECDSIGPKENTMKKYIRFMTGKVSGNGKIKMTEIIEQRVN
;
A
#
# COMPACT_ATOMS: atom_id res chain seq x y z
N MET A 1 -74.45 34.41 -27.62
CA MET A 1 -73.83 35.50 -26.82
C MET A 1 -72.80 34.84 -25.90
N LYS A 2 -71.51 34.87 -26.25
CA LYS A 2 -70.51 35.92 -25.87
C LYS A 2 -70.40 35.98 -24.33
N PHE A 3 -69.28 35.71 -23.65
CA PHE A 3 -67.90 36.08 -23.95
C PHE A 3 -66.87 35.12 -23.33
N LEU A 4 -65.78 34.92 -24.09
CA LEU A 4 -64.44 34.49 -23.67
C LEU A 4 -63.98 35.16 -22.36
N LYS A 5 -63.36 34.39 -21.47
CA LYS A 5 -62.47 34.92 -20.42
C LYS A 5 -61.01 34.62 -20.78
N TYR A 6 -60.35 35.71 -21.16
CA TYR A 6 -58.91 36.02 -21.23
C TYR A 6 -57.92 35.00 -20.65
N PHE A 7 -57.18 34.38 -21.57
CA PHE A 7 -55.72 34.47 -21.73
C PHE A 7 -54.97 35.32 -20.69
N HIS A 8 -54.12 34.67 -19.88
CA HIS A 8 -52.83 35.24 -19.47
C HIS A 8 -51.74 34.16 -19.63
N ILE A 9 -51.08 34.23 -20.79
CA ILE A 9 -49.77 33.62 -21.03
C ILE A 9 -48.78 34.28 -20.07
N LEU A 10 -48.23 33.50 -19.14
CA LEU A 10 -47.07 33.91 -18.36
C LEU A 10 -45.82 33.74 -19.25
N PRO A 11 -44.98 34.78 -19.40
CA PRO A 11 -43.90 34.76 -20.38
C PRO A 11 -42.79 33.81 -19.97
N LEU A 12 -42.43 32.98 -20.94
CA LEU A 12 -41.14 32.39 -21.24
C LEU A 12 -39.96 33.23 -20.73
N PHE A 13 -39.32 32.80 -19.63
CA PHE A 13 -37.90 33.11 -19.38
C PHE A 13 -37.11 31.80 -19.46
N LEU A 14 -36.80 31.43 -20.70
CA LEU A 14 -35.71 30.52 -21.03
C LEU A 14 -34.40 31.19 -20.60
N LEU A 15 -33.96 30.97 -19.37
CA LEU A 15 -32.56 31.17 -19.01
C LEU A 15 -31.77 29.94 -19.47
N LEU A 16 -31.68 29.77 -20.79
CA LEU A 16 -30.58 29.05 -21.43
C LEU A 16 -29.34 29.95 -21.38
N SER A 17 -28.80 30.15 -20.18
CA SER A 17 -27.43 30.63 -20.04
C SER A 17 -26.51 29.42 -20.16
N CYS A 18 -26.34 28.96 -21.40
CA CYS A 18 -25.25 28.06 -21.74
C CYS A 18 -23.97 28.91 -21.77
N SER A 19 -23.38 29.17 -20.60
CA SER A 19 -21.99 29.61 -20.57
C SER A 19 -21.15 28.41 -21.00
N THR A 20 -20.71 28.41 -22.25
CA THR A 20 -19.65 27.53 -22.72
C THR A 20 -18.37 27.88 -21.97
N ASN A 21 -18.19 27.26 -20.82
CA ASN A 21 -16.97 27.30 -20.03
C ASN A 21 -15.97 26.30 -20.63
N SER A 22 -15.61 26.49 -21.90
CA SER A 22 -14.73 25.61 -22.69
C SER A 22 -13.27 25.60 -22.24
N GLY A 23 -12.92 26.41 -21.23
CA GLY A 23 -11.58 26.47 -20.64
C GLY A 23 -11.32 25.54 -19.45
N LYS A 24 -12.36 25.09 -18.73
CA LYS A 24 -12.18 24.19 -17.56
C LYS A 24 -12.09 22.71 -17.97
N ASP A 25 -12.96 22.27 -18.87
CA ASP A 25 -13.02 20.87 -19.32
C ASP A 25 -11.76 20.42 -20.09
N SER A 26 -11.15 21.31 -20.87
CA SER A 26 -9.93 21.01 -21.62
C SER A 26 -8.71 20.87 -20.70
N ASN A 27 -8.64 21.71 -19.66
CA ASN A 27 -7.55 21.69 -18.70
C ASN A 27 -7.64 20.48 -17.75
N GLU A 28 -8.84 20.14 -17.25
CA GLU A 28 -9.06 18.95 -16.41
C GLU A 28 -8.77 17.64 -17.16
N LYS A 29 -9.20 17.52 -18.42
CA LYS A 29 -8.89 16.35 -19.26
C LYS A 29 -7.38 16.21 -19.48
N THR A 30 -6.68 17.31 -19.71
CA THR A 30 -5.23 17.32 -19.91
C THR A 30 -4.49 16.91 -18.62
N ILE A 31 -4.85 17.48 -17.47
CA ILE A 31 -4.29 17.13 -16.16
C ILE A 31 -4.54 15.64 -15.84
N SER A 32 -5.76 15.14 -16.10
CA SER A 32 -6.09 13.73 -15.91
C SER A 32 -5.23 12.81 -16.80
N ALA A 33 -4.97 13.19 -18.05
CA ALA A 33 -4.14 12.41 -18.96
C ALA A 33 -2.66 12.39 -18.55
N ILE A 34 -2.13 13.52 -18.06
CA ILE A 34 -0.78 13.65 -17.53
C ILE A 34 -0.62 12.77 -16.28
N ASN A 35 -1.56 12.87 -15.32
CA ASN A 35 -1.53 12.07 -14.10
C ASN A 35 -1.57 10.57 -14.40
N GLN A 36 -2.39 10.14 -15.37
CA GLN A 36 -2.43 8.74 -15.77
C GLN A 36 -1.12 8.28 -16.42
N THR A 37 -0.46 9.16 -17.18
CA THR A 37 0.84 8.85 -17.79
C THR A 37 1.94 8.72 -16.75
N ASN A 38 1.99 9.64 -15.80
CA ASN A 38 2.92 9.59 -14.67
C ASN A 38 2.71 8.32 -13.84
N PHE A 39 1.45 7.96 -13.57
CA PHE A 39 1.13 6.73 -12.84
C PHE A 39 1.58 5.47 -13.59
N ARG A 40 1.39 5.40 -14.92
CA ARG A 40 1.91 4.27 -15.73
C ARG A 40 3.43 4.18 -15.68
N GLN A 41 4.14 5.31 -15.70
CA GLN A 41 5.59 5.33 -15.56
C GLN A 41 6.03 4.86 -14.17
N PHE A 42 5.32 5.28 -13.13
CA PHE A 42 5.52 4.81 -11.76
C PHE A 42 5.37 3.28 -11.65
N ILE A 43 4.25 2.72 -12.12
CA ILE A 43 4.00 1.27 -12.05
C ILE A 43 5.06 0.44 -12.80
N ARG A 44 5.61 0.96 -13.91
CA ARG A 44 6.68 0.28 -14.69
C ARG A 44 8.01 0.16 -13.95
N LYS A 45 8.18 0.81 -12.80
CA LYS A 45 9.37 0.67 -11.94
C LYS A 45 9.37 -0.65 -11.15
N PHE A 46 8.22 -1.33 -11.08
CA PHE A 46 8.04 -2.56 -10.33
C PHE A 46 8.12 -3.78 -11.24
N LYS A 47 8.94 -4.77 -10.86
CA LYS A 47 8.96 -6.08 -11.53
C LYS A 47 7.71 -6.86 -11.17
N VAL A 48 7.13 -7.61 -12.10
CA VAL A 48 6.00 -8.49 -11.80
C VAL A 48 6.48 -9.66 -10.93
N LEU A 49 5.75 -9.94 -9.86
CA LEU A 49 6.01 -11.05 -8.93
C LEU A 49 5.04 -12.19 -9.19
N SER A 50 5.49 -13.42 -8.97
CA SER A 50 4.64 -14.62 -8.96
C SER A 50 4.06 -14.87 -7.56
N LEU A 51 2.93 -15.59 -7.51
CA LEU A 51 2.32 -16.07 -6.28
C LEU A 51 2.33 -17.61 -6.22
N PRO A 52 2.50 -18.23 -5.04
CA PRO A 52 2.69 -17.58 -3.74
C PRO A 52 4.07 -16.88 -3.64
N LEU A 53 4.11 -15.78 -2.91
CA LEU A 53 5.31 -15.01 -2.64
C LEU A 53 5.72 -15.20 -1.18
N ILE A 54 7.00 -15.41 -0.95
CA ILE A 54 7.61 -15.38 0.39
C ILE A 54 8.65 -14.26 0.39
N ILE A 55 8.59 -13.40 1.40
CA ILE A 55 9.54 -12.32 1.64
C ILE A 55 10.15 -12.58 3.02
N ASN A 56 11.45 -12.85 3.06
CA ASN A 56 12.21 -12.85 4.31
C ASN A 56 12.75 -11.43 4.49
N THR A 57 12.33 -10.73 5.55
CA THR A 57 12.64 -9.30 5.68
C THR A 57 14.13 -9.05 5.93
N ASP A 58 14.80 -9.96 6.64
CA ASP A 58 16.25 -9.93 6.91
C ASP A 58 17.10 -10.06 5.63
N GLU A 59 16.54 -10.63 4.56
CA GLU A 59 17.23 -10.79 3.27
C GLU A 59 17.04 -9.59 2.34
N ILE A 60 16.22 -8.61 2.73
CA ILE A 60 15.96 -7.42 1.94
C ILE A 60 17.14 -6.46 2.05
N GLN A 61 17.85 -6.27 0.95
CA GLN A 61 18.90 -5.27 0.82
C GLN A 61 18.58 -4.30 -0.32
N ALA A 62 18.96 -3.02 -0.16
CA ALA A 62 18.95 -2.04 -1.23
C ALA A 62 20.01 -2.41 -2.28
N THR A 63 19.69 -3.37 -3.15
CA THR A 63 20.56 -3.82 -4.23
C THR A 63 20.26 -3.05 -5.51
N SER A 64 21.17 -3.12 -6.48
CA SER A 64 20.98 -2.57 -7.83
C SER A 64 19.78 -3.17 -8.58
N SER A 65 19.24 -4.32 -8.11
CA SER A 65 18.05 -4.95 -8.68
C SER A 65 16.74 -4.25 -8.29
N LEU A 66 16.76 -3.42 -7.24
CA LEU A 66 15.62 -2.61 -6.80
C LEU A 66 15.78 -1.19 -7.34
N LYS A 67 14.74 -0.66 -7.97
CA LYS A 67 14.79 0.73 -8.45
C LYS A 67 14.44 1.65 -7.29
N ARG A 68 15.34 2.58 -7.00
CA ARG A 68 15.06 3.69 -6.08
C ARG A 68 13.91 4.52 -6.66
N LEU A 69 12.91 4.79 -5.84
CA LEU A 69 11.82 5.72 -6.14
C LEU A 69 12.29 7.14 -5.82
N ASN A 70 11.69 8.13 -6.47
CA ASN A 70 12.09 9.53 -6.33
C ASN A 70 10.92 10.42 -5.93
N GLU A 71 11.18 11.70 -5.71
CA GLU A 71 10.19 12.70 -5.28
C GLU A 71 8.92 12.74 -6.15
N LYS A 72 9.01 12.43 -7.45
CA LYS A 72 7.81 12.38 -8.32
C LYS A 72 6.93 11.18 -7.98
N ASP A 73 7.51 10.08 -7.52
CA ASP A 73 6.79 8.87 -7.12
C ASP A 73 6.05 9.04 -5.79
N ASN A 74 6.54 9.93 -4.91
CA ASN A 74 5.88 10.28 -3.66
C ASN A 74 4.48 10.88 -3.83
N THR A 75 4.12 11.28 -5.04
CA THR A 75 2.73 11.65 -5.35
C THR A 75 1.77 10.46 -5.30
N PHE A 76 2.27 9.22 -5.39
CA PHE A 76 1.48 7.98 -5.38
C PHE A 76 1.61 7.17 -4.09
N ILE A 77 2.73 7.28 -3.37
CA ILE A 77 2.99 6.59 -2.11
C ILE A 77 3.39 7.61 -1.04
N ASN A 78 3.00 7.36 0.21
CA ASN A 78 3.28 8.31 1.29
C ASN A 78 4.43 7.79 2.15
N SER A 79 5.59 8.40 2.01
CA SER A 79 6.76 8.15 2.86
C SER A 79 7.33 9.48 3.33
N GLU A 80 7.66 9.54 4.62
CA GLU A 80 8.34 10.68 5.25
C GLU A 80 9.76 10.87 4.70
N TYR A 81 10.32 9.85 4.06
CA TYR A 81 11.65 9.84 3.47
C TYR A 81 11.55 9.55 1.95
N PRO A 82 11.15 10.53 1.12
CA PRO A 82 10.89 10.38 -0.33
C PRO A 82 11.99 9.69 -1.12
N ASN A 83 13.22 9.94 -0.70
CA ASN A 83 14.40 9.55 -1.42
C ASN A 83 14.96 8.24 -0.88
N GLU A 84 14.36 7.60 0.11
CA GLU A 84 14.86 6.35 0.70
C GLU A 84 13.82 5.26 0.56
N ILE A 85 13.33 5.11 -0.67
CA ILE A 85 12.26 4.17 -1.00
C ILE A 85 12.65 3.36 -2.23
N TRP A 86 12.31 2.07 -2.23
CA TRP A 86 12.67 1.16 -3.31
C TRP A 86 11.46 0.39 -3.83
N SER A 87 11.43 0.12 -5.14
CA SER A 87 10.42 -0.73 -5.77
C SER A 87 10.73 -2.21 -5.56
N TYR A 88 9.93 -2.92 -4.75
CA TYR A 88 10.11 -4.36 -4.53
C TYR A 88 9.48 -5.18 -5.66
N GLY A 89 8.20 -4.95 -5.94
CA GLY A 89 7.53 -5.57 -7.07
C GLY A 89 6.03 -5.32 -7.16
N LEU A 90 5.44 -5.78 -8.26
CA LEU A 90 4.03 -5.67 -8.61
C LEU A 90 3.43 -7.06 -8.51
N LEU A 91 2.44 -7.25 -7.62
CA LEU A 91 1.69 -8.50 -7.56
C LEU A 91 0.87 -8.69 -8.84
N PRO A 92 0.45 -9.92 -9.18
CA PRO A 92 -0.27 -10.20 -10.42
C PRO A 92 -1.41 -9.21 -10.67
N ASP A 93 -1.33 -8.56 -11.84
CA ASP A 93 -2.26 -7.52 -12.21
C ASP A 93 -3.67 -8.08 -12.41
N THR A 94 -4.67 -7.33 -11.97
CA THR A 94 -6.08 -7.70 -12.15
C THR A 94 -6.76 -6.68 -13.06
N SER A 95 -7.94 -6.98 -13.58
CA SER A 95 -8.70 -5.99 -14.37
C SER A 95 -9.10 -4.74 -13.56
N LYS A 96 -9.12 -4.83 -12.22
CA LYS A 96 -9.66 -3.78 -11.34
C LYS A 96 -8.61 -2.94 -10.63
N THR A 97 -7.50 -3.56 -10.21
CA THR A 97 -6.53 -2.90 -9.32
C THR A 97 -5.10 -3.28 -9.63
N TYR A 98 -4.19 -2.32 -9.42
CA TYR A 98 -2.76 -2.56 -9.27
C TYR A 98 -2.42 -2.75 -7.79
N LYS A 99 -1.42 -3.59 -7.49
CA LYS A 99 -0.98 -3.89 -6.12
C LYS A 99 0.53 -3.99 -6.10
N ILE A 100 1.19 -3.00 -5.50
CA ILE A 100 2.65 -2.94 -5.45
C ILE A 100 3.13 -3.22 -4.03
N ILE A 101 4.30 -3.81 -3.94
CA ILE A 101 5.12 -3.84 -2.75
C ILE A 101 6.26 -2.86 -2.99
N TRP A 102 6.40 -1.90 -2.10
CA TRP A 102 7.53 -0.99 -2.02
C TRP A 102 8.18 -1.10 -0.65
N LEU A 103 9.41 -0.63 -0.51
CA LEU A 103 10.17 -0.72 0.71
C LEU A 103 10.29 0.66 1.34
N ALA A 104 9.70 0.83 2.52
CA ALA A 104 9.86 2.02 3.34
C ALA A 104 11.16 1.94 4.14
N PRO A 105 11.83 3.07 4.41
CA PRO A 105 13.00 3.09 5.27
C PRO A 105 12.59 3.05 6.75
N ALA A 106 13.33 2.27 7.52
CA ALA A 106 13.33 2.24 8.99
C ALA A 106 14.74 1.82 9.44
N GLU A 107 14.90 1.17 10.60
CA GLU A 107 16.16 0.49 10.94
C GLU A 107 16.57 -0.55 9.89
N MET A 108 15.57 -1.12 9.20
CA MET A 108 15.71 -1.96 8.01
C MET A 108 14.64 -1.58 6.97
N LEU A 109 14.77 -2.10 5.75
CA LEU A 109 13.78 -1.87 4.70
C LEU A 109 12.49 -2.65 4.96
N VAL A 110 11.38 -1.95 5.15
CA VAL A 110 10.10 -2.56 5.53
C VAL A 110 9.15 -2.65 4.33
N PRO A 111 8.65 -3.85 3.98
CA PRO A 111 7.67 -4.00 2.90
C PRO A 111 6.32 -3.35 3.22
N VAL A 112 5.86 -2.52 2.30
CA VAL A 112 4.54 -1.88 2.31
C VAL A 112 3.75 -2.31 1.07
N LEU A 113 2.55 -2.81 1.29
CA LEU A 113 1.60 -3.13 0.23
C LEU A 113 0.67 -1.94 -0.01
N THR A 114 0.74 -1.36 -1.21
CA THR A 114 -0.18 -0.30 -1.64
C THR A 114 -1.00 -0.77 -2.83
N THR A 115 -2.30 -0.51 -2.79
CA THR A 115 -3.24 -0.82 -3.86
C THR A 115 -3.77 0.44 -4.53
N PHE A 116 -3.98 0.35 -5.84
CA PHE A 116 -4.47 1.46 -6.67
C PHE A 116 -5.59 1.01 -7.57
N SER A 117 -6.49 1.93 -7.89
CA SER A 117 -7.40 1.77 -9.01
C SER A 117 -6.62 1.82 -10.33
N LYS A 118 -7.23 1.36 -11.43
CA LYS A 118 -6.63 1.50 -12.78
C LYS A 118 -6.42 2.95 -13.22
N LYS A 119 -7.07 3.91 -12.55
CA LYS A 119 -6.90 5.34 -12.80
C LYS A 119 -5.74 5.95 -12.00
N GLY A 120 -5.04 5.17 -11.17
CA GLY A 120 -3.92 5.63 -10.35
C GLY A 120 -4.32 6.24 -9.02
N GLN A 121 -5.58 6.10 -8.60
CA GLN A 121 -6.01 6.54 -7.28
C GLN A 121 -5.63 5.47 -6.25
N ARG A 122 -4.95 5.88 -5.18
CA ARG A 122 -4.62 4.99 -4.05
C ARG A 122 -5.90 4.55 -3.34
N ILE A 123 -6.02 3.24 -3.09
CA ILE A 123 -7.18 2.62 -2.43
C ILE A 123 -6.85 2.29 -0.99
N ASN A 124 -5.71 1.63 -0.76
CA ASN A 124 -5.26 1.23 0.57
C ASN A 124 -3.73 1.17 0.59
N GLU A 125 -3.16 1.30 1.78
CA GLU A 125 -1.73 1.13 2.06
C GLU A 125 -1.60 0.43 3.41
N GLN A 126 -0.66 -0.51 3.54
CA GLN A 126 -0.46 -1.29 4.76
C GLN A 126 0.96 -1.83 4.86
N TYR A 127 1.61 -1.65 6.02
CA TYR A 127 2.84 -2.35 6.36
C TYR A 127 2.57 -3.85 6.50
N LEU A 128 3.44 -4.66 5.90
CA LEU A 128 3.29 -6.12 5.91
C LEU A 128 4.08 -6.80 7.03
N GLY A 129 5.08 -6.14 7.61
CA GLY A 129 5.84 -6.66 8.75
C GLY A 129 5.01 -6.63 10.05
N VAL A 130 5.27 -7.59 10.92
CA VAL A 130 4.77 -7.64 12.31
C VAL A 130 5.53 -6.63 13.19
N GLY A 131 6.81 -6.40 12.91
CA GLY A 131 7.62 -5.41 13.64
C GLY A 131 8.05 -5.87 15.04
N GLY A 132 8.41 -7.14 15.18
CA GLY A 132 8.89 -7.72 16.44
C GLY A 132 10.40 -7.74 16.60
N CYS A 133 11.16 -7.61 15.51
CA CYS A 133 12.62 -7.58 15.50
C CYS A 133 13.19 -6.38 16.26
N GLY A 134 14.30 -6.60 16.97
CA GLY A 134 15.00 -5.61 17.78
C GLY A 134 16.39 -6.09 18.19
N SER A 135 17.01 -5.39 19.13
CA SER A 135 18.43 -5.56 19.50
C SER A 135 18.63 -5.79 21.00
N ASP A 136 17.78 -6.60 21.61
CA ASP A 136 17.87 -6.92 23.05
C ASP A 136 18.80 -8.12 23.34
N CYS A 137 18.89 -8.52 24.60
CA CYS A 137 19.78 -9.57 25.04
C CYS A 137 19.29 -10.99 24.67
N CYS A 138 20.22 -11.83 24.23
CA CYS A 138 19.94 -13.07 23.48
C CYS A 138 19.00 -12.90 22.29
N PHE A 139 18.76 -11.67 21.83
CA PHE A 139 17.69 -11.41 20.91
C PHE A 139 18.06 -11.93 19.53
N TRP A 140 17.15 -12.72 18.99
CA TRP A 140 17.19 -13.16 17.62
C TRP A 140 15.75 -13.19 17.14
N CYS A 141 15.55 -12.66 15.96
CA CYS A 141 14.28 -12.70 15.27
C CYS A 141 14.49 -13.28 13.87
N LYS A 142 13.39 -13.69 13.26
CA LYS A 142 13.34 -14.04 11.84
C LYS A 142 11.94 -13.75 11.35
N GLU A 143 11.80 -12.65 10.64
CA GLU A 143 10.52 -12.21 10.12
C GLU A 143 10.33 -12.63 8.65
N SER A 144 9.14 -13.15 8.37
CA SER A 144 8.76 -13.60 7.04
C SER A 144 7.30 -13.25 6.73
N ILE A 145 7.05 -12.98 5.47
CA ILE A 145 5.74 -12.58 4.94
C ILE A 145 5.41 -13.52 3.79
N LYS A 146 4.25 -14.15 3.86
CA LYS A 146 3.72 -14.99 2.80
C LYS A 146 2.46 -14.37 2.23
N ILE A 147 2.42 -14.21 0.90
CA ILE A 147 1.21 -13.83 0.16
C ILE A 147 0.82 -15.03 -0.70
N ASN A 148 -0.35 -15.62 -0.45
CA ASN A 148 -0.85 -16.76 -1.19
C ASN A 148 -1.51 -16.34 -2.51
N GLN A 149 -1.80 -17.32 -3.37
CA GLN A 149 -2.47 -17.11 -4.66
C GLN A 149 -3.86 -16.46 -4.52
N ASP A 150 -4.59 -16.75 -3.44
CA ASP A 150 -5.90 -16.18 -3.15
C ASP A 150 -5.82 -14.79 -2.46
N MET A 151 -4.63 -14.20 -2.43
CA MET A 151 -4.30 -12.91 -1.81
C MET A 151 -4.50 -12.87 -0.29
N THR A 152 -4.55 -14.03 0.37
CA THR A 152 -4.35 -14.08 1.83
C THR A 152 -2.89 -13.81 2.16
N ILE A 153 -2.69 -13.10 3.27
CA ILE A 153 -1.40 -12.66 3.78
C ILE A 153 -1.21 -13.32 5.14
N TYR A 154 -0.02 -13.84 5.37
CA TYR A 154 0.44 -14.30 6.67
C TYR A 154 1.81 -13.70 6.93
N SER A 155 1.93 -12.92 7.99
CA SER A 155 3.20 -12.34 8.44
C SER A 155 3.52 -12.92 9.80
N VAL A 156 4.75 -13.35 9.99
CA VAL A 156 5.21 -13.97 11.22
C VAL A 156 6.64 -13.56 11.53
N ASP A 157 6.89 -13.32 12.80
CA ASP A 157 8.22 -13.10 13.35
C ASP A 157 8.48 -14.16 14.42
N SER A 158 9.55 -14.95 14.24
CA SER A 158 9.99 -15.96 15.20
C SER A 158 11.06 -15.37 16.09
N ILE A 159 10.79 -15.23 17.38
CA ILE A 159 11.65 -14.50 18.32
C ILE A 159 12.16 -15.45 19.41
N ARG A 160 13.44 -15.29 19.74
CA ARG A 160 14.01 -15.74 21.02
C ARG A 160 14.64 -14.57 21.74
N SER A 161 14.48 -14.52 23.05
CA SER A 161 15.07 -13.51 23.92
C SER A 161 15.27 -14.04 25.33
N CYS A 162 16.20 -13.46 26.09
CA CYS A 162 16.48 -13.84 27.48
C CYS A 162 16.65 -12.58 28.34
N GLU A 163 16.55 -12.72 29.65
CA GLU A 163 16.94 -11.66 30.58
C GLU A 163 18.46 -11.55 30.67
N CYS A 164 18.95 -10.33 30.86
CA CYS A 164 20.35 -10.06 31.13
C CYS A 164 20.54 -9.28 32.42
N ASP A 165 21.63 -9.60 33.12
CA ASP A 165 22.11 -8.82 34.25
C ASP A 165 23.54 -8.32 34.00
N SER A 166 24.18 -7.82 35.06
CA SER A 166 25.54 -7.28 34.98
C SER A 166 26.62 -8.31 34.64
N ILE A 167 26.33 -9.61 34.71
CA ILE A 167 27.25 -10.71 34.43
C ILE A 167 27.04 -11.25 33.01
N GLY A 168 25.85 -11.03 32.43
CA GLY A 168 25.54 -11.36 31.05
C GLY A 168 24.19 -12.08 30.88
N PRO A 169 24.05 -12.90 29.83
CA PRO A 169 22.79 -13.57 29.52
C PRO A 169 22.38 -14.68 30.48
N LYS A 170 21.13 -14.62 30.95
CA LYS A 170 20.50 -15.68 31.75
C LYS A 170 19.77 -16.66 30.85
N GLU A 171 20.51 -17.61 30.29
CA GLU A 171 19.98 -18.62 29.35
C GLU A 171 18.78 -19.40 29.90
N ASN A 172 18.69 -19.60 31.22
CA ASN A 172 17.56 -20.27 31.86
C ASN A 172 16.24 -19.46 31.80
N THR A 173 16.29 -18.20 31.37
CA THR A 173 15.12 -17.32 31.18
C THR A 173 14.70 -17.21 29.71
N MET A 174 15.32 -17.98 28.82
CA MET A 174 15.06 -17.96 27.38
C MET A 174 13.57 -18.17 27.07
N LYS A 175 12.98 -17.20 26.37
CA LYS A 175 11.62 -17.25 25.86
C LYS A 175 11.69 -17.45 24.35
N LYS A 176 10.90 -18.39 23.84
CA LYS A 176 10.66 -18.56 22.40
C LYS A 176 9.19 -18.29 22.12
N TYR A 177 8.92 -17.41 21.19
CA TYR A 177 7.56 -17.06 20.82
C TYR A 177 7.52 -16.60 19.37
N ILE A 178 6.33 -16.66 18.79
CA ILE A 178 6.04 -16.04 17.52
C ILE A 178 5.13 -14.85 17.74
N ARG A 179 5.30 -13.82 16.92
CA ARG A 179 4.27 -12.81 16.70
C ARG A 179 3.77 -12.95 15.28
N PHE A 180 2.47 -12.96 15.08
CA PHE A 180 1.92 -13.10 13.74
C PHE A 180 0.67 -12.26 13.53
N MET A 181 0.42 -11.93 12.28
CA MET A 181 -0.86 -11.37 11.82
C MET A 181 -1.26 -12.03 10.50
N THR A 182 -2.56 -12.05 10.26
CA THR A 182 -3.12 -12.53 9.00
C THR A 182 -3.85 -11.40 8.30
N GLY A 183 -4.07 -11.54 7.00
CA GLY A 183 -4.88 -10.57 6.28
C GLY A 183 -5.32 -11.06 4.93
N LYS A 184 -6.06 -10.20 4.22
CA LYS A 184 -6.47 -10.47 2.85
C LYS A 184 -6.60 -9.18 2.06
N VAL A 185 -6.16 -9.23 0.81
CA VAL A 185 -6.50 -8.19 -0.18
C VAL A 185 -7.78 -8.60 -0.88
N SER A 186 -8.82 -7.79 -0.72
CA SER A 186 -10.09 -8.01 -1.39
C SER A 186 -10.01 -7.62 -2.88
N GLY A 187 -10.96 -8.11 -3.69
CA GLY A 187 -10.98 -7.86 -5.14
C GLY A 187 -11.11 -6.38 -5.54
N ASN A 188 -11.57 -5.51 -4.63
CA ASN A 188 -11.62 -4.06 -4.85
C ASN A 188 -10.35 -3.33 -4.39
N GLY A 189 -9.34 -4.04 -3.89
CA GLY A 189 -8.07 -3.47 -3.44
C GLY A 189 -8.01 -3.11 -1.96
N LYS A 190 -9.09 -3.19 -1.18
CA LYS A 190 -9.02 -2.98 0.27
C LYS A 190 -8.19 -4.08 0.93
N ILE A 191 -7.30 -3.68 1.83
CA ILE A 191 -6.45 -4.57 2.63
C ILE A 191 -7.04 -4.60 4.04
N LYS A 192 -7.25 -5.80 4.60
CA LYS A 192 -7.63 -5.96 6.00
C LYS A 192 -6.63 -6.91 6.66
N MET A 193 -5.96 -6.42 7.69
CA MET A 193 -5.08 -7.21 8.56
C MET A 193 -5.78 -7.44 9.90
N THR A 194 -5.43 -8.53 10.58
CA THR A 194 -5.77 -8.75 11.99
C THR A 194 -4.82 -7.98 12.89
N GLU A 195 -5.16 -7.89 14.16
CA GLU A 195 -4.21 -7.51 15.19
C GLU A 195 -3.06 -8.53 15.25
N ILE A 196 -1.93 -8.08 15.82
CA ILE A 196 -0.78 -8.93 16.07
C ILE A 196 -1.09 -9.83 17.27
N ILE A 197 -0.90 -11.14 17.08
CA ILE A 197 -1.05 -12.14 18.12
C ILE A 197 0.34 -12.66 18.49
N GLU A 198 0.63 -12.69 19.78
CA GLU A 198 1.83 -13.33 20.33
C GLU A 198 1.48 -14.72 20.86
N GLN A 199 2.29 -15.71 20.50
CA GLN A 199 2.11 -17.09 20.92
C GLN A 199 3.45 -17.71 21.31
N ARG A 200 3.53 -18.27 22.52
CA ARG A 200 4.71 -19.03 22.96
C ARG A 200 4.87 -20.31 22.14
N VAL A 201 6.12 -20.65 21.84
CA VAL A 201 6.48 -21.90 21.19
C VAL A 201 7.25 -22.74 22.22
N ASN A 202 6.72 -23.93 22.51
CA ASN A 202 7.38 -24.88 23.41
C ASN A 202 8.59 -25.53 22.74
#